data_AF-W1X0Z1-F1
#
_entry.id   AF-W1X0Z1-F1
#
_cell.length_a   1.000
_cell.length_b   1.000
_cell.length_c   1.000
_cell.angle_alpha   90.00
_cell.angle_beta   90.00
_cell.angle_gamma   90.00
#
_symmetry.space_group_name_H-M   'P 1'
#
loop_
_entity.id
_entity.type
_entity.pdbx_description
1 polymer ?
#
loop_
_entity_poly.entity_id
_entity_poly.type
_entity_poly.pdbx_seq_one_letter_code
_entity_poly.pdbx_strand_id
1 'polypeptide(L)'
;TSEAELLELIDALNADNTIDGILVQLPLPAGIDNVKVLERIHPDKDVDGFHPYNVGRLCQRAPRLRPCTPRGIVTLLERYNIDTFGLNAVVIGASNIVGRP
;
A
#
# COMPACT_ATOMS: atom_id res chain seq x y z
N THR A 1 9.49 -13.37 16.12
CA THR A 1 9.52 -11.92 16.32
C THR A 1 8.28 -11.52 17.08
N SER A 2 8.45 -10.80 18.19
CA SER A 2 7.32 -10.16 18.87
C SER A 2 6.85 -8.94 18.07
N GLU A 3 5.64 -8.44 18.35
CA GLU A 3 5.17 -7.20 17.75
C GLU A 3 6.13 -6.03 18.07
N ALA A 4 6.65 -5.95 19.30
CA ALA A 4 7.56 -4.90 19.71
C ALA A 4 8.87 -4.92 18.89
N GLU A 5 9.49 -6.09 18.73
CA GLU A 5 10.70 -6.25 17.91
C GLU A 5 10.47 -5.85 16.45
N LEU A 6 9.28 -6.16 15.90
CA LEU A 6 8.94 -5.80 14.52
C LEU A 6 8.75 -4.29 14.37
N LEU A 7 8.10 -3.63 15.33
CA LEU A 7 7.91 -2.19 15.31
C LEU A 7 9.25 -1.44 15.48
N GLU A 8 10.14 -1.92 16.34
CA GLU A 8 11.49 -1.35 16.48
C GLU A 8 12.31 -1.48 15.20
N LEU A 9 12.22 -2.61 14.49
CA LEU A 9 12.85 -2.77 13.19
C LEU A 9 12.29 -1.76 12.17
N ILE A 10 10.97 -1.58 12.12
CA ILE A 10 10.37 -0.59 11.22
C ILE A 10 10.84 0.82 11.57
N ASP A 11 10.93 1.17 12.86
CA ASP A 11 11.43 2.48 13.30
C ASP A 11 12.88 2.71 12.84
N ALA A 12 13.74 1.70 12.96
CA ALA A 12 15.12 1.77 12.48
C ALA A 12 15.19 1.97 10.95
N LEU A 13 14.39 1.24 10.18
CA LEU A 13 14.32 1.36 8.72
C LEU A 13 13.71 2.70 8.27
N ASN A 14 12.75 3.24 9.02
CA ASN A 14 12.19 4.56 8.79
C ASN A 14 13.24 5.66 8.95
N ALA A 15 14.13 5.54 9.95
CA ALA A 15 15.21 6.49 10.21
C ALA A 15 16.42 6.34 9.27
N ASP A 16 16.58 5.20 8.61
CA ASP A 16 17.70 4.96 7.69
C ASP A 16 17.51 5.70 6.36
N ASN A 17 18.36 6.71 6.11
CA ASN A 17 18.34 7.51 4.88
C ASN A 17 18.83 6.76 3.63
N THR A 18 19.35 5.53 3.79
CA THR A 18 19.72 4.65 2.67
C THR A 18 18.57 3.74 2.22
N ILE A 19 17.46 3.73 2.97
CA ILE A 19 16.28 2.92 2.69
C ILE A 19 15.16 3.81 2.15
N ASP A 20 14.78 3.60 0.89
CA ASP A 20 13.69 4.32 0.24
C ASP A 20 12.33 3.61 0.37
N GLY A 21 12.33 2.32 0.71
CA GLY A 21 11.12 1.50 0.71
C GLY A 21 11.15 0.37 1.73
N ILE A 22 10.02 0.16 2.39
CA ILE A 22 9.81 -0.89 3.38
C ILE A 22 8.62 -1.73 2.92
N LEU A 23 8.83 -3.05 2.85
CA LEU A 23 7.81 -4.03 2.53
C LEU A 23 7.66 -4.98 3.71
N VAL A 24 6.41 -5.19 4.14
CA VAL A 24 6.05 -6.16 5.17
C VAL A 24 5.17 -7.24 4.53
N GLN A 25 5.70 -8.46 4.46
CA GLN A 25 4.97 -9.59 3.88
C GLN A 25 3.82 -10.03 4.80
N LEU A 26 2.61 -10.11 4.25
CA LEU A 26 1.42 -10.66 4.91
C LEU A 26 1.18 -12.14 4.51
N PRO A 27 0.49 -12.95 5.34
CA PRO A 27 0.01 -12.61 6.68
C PRO A 27 1.14 -12.61 7.72
N LEU A 28 1.05 -11.71 8.70
CA LEU A 28 1.92 -11.77 9.88
C LEU A 28 1.53 -12.97 10.77
N PRO A 29 2.46 -13.42 11.64
CA PRO A 29 2.14 -14.38 12.69
C PRO A 29 0.91 -13.99 13.52
N ALA A 30 0.13 -14.99 13.93
CA ALA A 30 -1.04 -14.77 14.77
C ALA A 30 -0.64 -14.05 16.08
N GLY A 31 -1.38 -12.99 16.42
CA GLY A 31 -1.14 -12.16 17.60
C GLY A 31 -0.34 -10.87 17.35
N ILE A 32 0.10 -10.62 16.12
CA ILE A 32 0.65 -9.31 15.70
C ILE A 32 -0.46 -8.49 15.04
N ASP A 33 -0.61 -7.23 15.44
CA ASP A 33 -1.55 -6.31 14.81
C ASP A 33 -1.01 -5.79 13.45
N ASN A 34 -1.57 -6.33 12.37
CA ASN A 34 -1.23 -5.93 10.99
C ASN A 34 -1.42 -4.43 10.76
N VAL A 35 -2.46 -3.83 11.31
CA VAL A 35 -2.77 -2.41 11.10
C VAL A 35 -1.69 -1.56 11.76
N LYS A 36 -1.33 -1.88 13.00
CA LYS A 36 -0.29 -1.17 13.75
C LYS A 36 1.09 -1.27 13.08
N VAL A 37 1.40 -2.42 12.50
CA VAL A 37 2.65 -2.64 11.76
C VAL A 37 2.69 -1.85 10.46
N LEU A 38 1.61 -1.90 9.66
CA LEU A 38 1.52 -1.17 8.39
C LEU A 38 1.49 0.35 8.58
N GLU A 39 0.76 0.84 9.58
CA GLU A 39 0.70 2.27 9.94
C GLU A 39 2.00 2.79 10.56
N ARG A 40 2.92 1.91 10.97
CA ARG A 40 4.22 2.36 11.48
C ARG A 40 5.18 2.76 10.37
N ILE A 41 5.03 2.19 9.18
CA ILE A 41 5.88 2.51 8.03
C ILE A 41 5.62 3.98 7.63
N HIS A 42 6.67 4.78 7.46
CA HIS A 42 6.47 6.15 6.98
C HIS A 42 5.78 6.14 5.61
N PRO A 43 4.77 6.99 5.36
CA PRO A 43 3.99 6.93 4.10
C PRO A 43 4.82 7.14 2.83
N ASP A 44 5.97 7.80 2.91
CA ASP A 44 6.90 7.98 1.79
C ASP A 44 7.83 6.79 1.56
N LYS A 45 7.91 5.85 2.50
CA LYS A 45 8.61 4.56 2.38
C LYS A 45 7.67 3.35 2.23
N ASP A 46 6.35 3.56 2.31
CA ASP A 46 5.32 2.55 2.06
C ASP A 46 5.19 2.27 0.54
N VAL A 47 6.15 1.51 0.01
CA VAL A 47 6.21 1.16 -1.41
C VAL A 47 5.14 0.17 -1.83
N ASP A 48 4.46 -0.51 -0.89
CA ASP A 48 3.29 -1.34 -1.19
C ASP A 48 2.00 -0.49 -1.33
N GLY A 49 1.99 0.71 -0.73
CA GLY A 49 0.95 1.72 -0.89
C GLY A 49 -0.28 1.52 -0.02
N PHE A 50 -0.24 0.61 0.95
CA PHE A 50 -1.38 0.27 1.81
C PHE A 50 -1.48 1.09 3.09
N HIS A 51 -0.52 1.97 3.36
CA HIS A 51 -0.62 2.90 4.47
C HIS A 51 -1.89 3.77 4.29
N PRO A 52 -2.77 3.90 5.30
CA PRO A 52 -4.04 4.62 5.18
C PRO A 52 -3.88 6.05 4.65
N TYR A 53 -2.79 6.74 4.98
CA TYR A 53 -2.40 8.01 4.37
C TYR A 53 -2.33 7.95 2.84
N ASN A 54 -1.62 6.97 2.26
CA ASN A 54 -1.44 6.85 0.81
C ASN A 54 -2.75 6.52 0.10
N VAL A 55 -3.55 5.61 0.67
CA VAL A 55 -4.90 5.30 0.18
C VAL A 55 -5.81 6.53 0.27
N GLY A 56 -5.78 7.27 1.39
CA GLY A 56 -6.54 8.51 1.56
C GLY A 56 -6.17 9.57 0.53
N ARG A 57 -4.86 9.75 0.26
CA ARG A 57 -4.34 10.64 -0.78
C ARG A 57 -4.81 10.23 -2.18
N LEU A 58 -4.86 8.93 -2.46
CA LEU A 58 -5.43 8.40 -3.71
C LEU A 58 -6.93 8.74 -3.82
N CYS A 59 -7.73 8.49 -2.79
CA CYS A 59 -9.16 8.81 -2.77
C CYS A 59 -9.44 10.31 -2.97
N GLN A 60 -8.56 11.18 -2.47
CA GLN A 60 -8.62 12.64 -2.65
C GLN A 60 -8.14 13.13 -4.03
N ARG A 61 -7.80 12.22 -4.97
CA ARG A 61 -7.27 12.53 -6.30
C ARG A 61 -5.89 13.24 -6.26
N ALA A 62 -5.13 13.06 -5.18
CA ALA A 62 -3.80 13.62 -5.00
C ALA A 62 -2.77 12.51 -4.62
N PRO A 63 -2.64 11.45 -5.44
CA PRO A 63 -1.92 10.24 -5.08
C PRO A 63 -0.43 10.48 -4.80
N ARG A 64 0.14 9.69 -3.87
CA ARG A 64 1.59 9.52 -3.68
C ARG A 64 1.99 8.11 -4.14
N LEU A 65 2.63 7.33 -3.27
CA LEU A 65 2.74 5.89 -3.46
C LEU A 65 1.33 5.28 -3.49
N ARG A 66 1.12 4.28 -4.34
CA ARG A 66 -0.19 3.72 -4.65
C ARG A 66 -0.15 2.21 -4.47
N PRO A 67 -1.26 1.59 -4.00
CA PRO A 67 -1.40 0.14 -3.97
C PRO A 67 -0.92 -0.53 -5.26
N CYS A 68 0.06 -1.42 -5.12
CA CYS A 68 0.80 -1.99 -6.24
C CYS A 68 -0.12 -2.64 -7.28
N THR A 69 -1.04 -3.51 -6.84
CA THR A 69 -1.93 -4.27 -7.74
C THR A 69 -2.89 -3.38 -8.53
N PRO A 70 -3.71 -2.50 -7.89
CA PRO A 70 -4.56 -1.56 -8.63
C PRO A 70 -3.77 -0.65 -9.57
N ARG A 71 -2.60 -0.13 -9.13
CA ARG A 71 -1.77 0.71 -10.01
C ARG A 71 -1.23 -0.09 -11.19
N GLY A 72 -0.84 -1.34 -10.99
CA GLY A 72 -0.44 -2.25 -12.06
C GLY A 72 -1.54 -2.42 -13.10
N ILE A 73 -2.78 -2.66 -12.68
CA ILE A 73 -3.95 -2.79 -13.57
C ILE A 73 -4.17 -1.51 -14.39
N VAL A 74 -4.18 -0.35 -13.74
CA VAL A 74 -4.32 0.94 -14.45
C VAL A 74 -3.17 1.14 -15.45
N THR A 75 -1.95 0.76 -15.07
CA THR A 75 -0.78 0.83 -15.97
C THR A 75 -0.93 -0.10 -17.17
N LEU A 76 -1.51 -1.30 -17.01
CA LEU A 76 -1.81 -2.18 -18.14
C LEU A 76 -2.81 -1.53 -19.10
N LEU A 77 -3.90 -0.95 -18.60
CA LEU A 77 -4.88 -0.24 -19.43
C LEU A 77 -4.23 0.91 -20.21
N GLU A 78 -3.38 1.71 -19.53
CA GLU A 78 -2.59 2.79 -20.14
C GLU A 78 -1.68 2.25 -21.27
N ARG A 79 -0.93 1.17 -21.03
CA ARG A 79 0.01 0.59 -22.02
C ARG A 79 -0.68 0.02 -23.25
N TYR A 80 -1.94 -0.39 -23.12
CA TYR A 80 -2.77 -0.87 -24.23
C TYR A 80 -3.61 0.24 -24.87
N ASN A 81 -3.45 1.50 -24.45
CA ASN A 81 -4.21 2.66 -24.92
C ASN A 81 -5.73 2.47 -24.79
N ILE A 82 -6.18 1.82 -23.71
CA ILE A 82 -7.61 1.67 -23.42
C ILE A 82 -8.10 2.95 -22.75
N ASP A 83 -8.98 3.69 -23.42
CA ASP A 83 -9.61 4.88 -22.82
C ASP A 83 -10.59 4.46 -21.71
N THR A 84 -10.29 4.89 -20.49
CA THR A 84 -11.10 4.57 -19.30
C THR A 84 -12.23 5.56 -19.05
N PHE A 85 -12.25 6.72 -19.71
CA PHE A 85 -13.24 7.75 -19.45
C PHE A 85 -14.63 7.31 -19.94
N GLY A 86 -15.60 7.29 -19.02
CA GLY A 86 -17.00 6.94 -19.33
C GLY A 86 -17.30 5.44 -19.35
N LEU A 87 -16.32 4.57 -19.08
CA LEU A 87 -16.58 3.13 -18.98
C LEU A 87 -17.37 2.78 -17.71
N ASN A 88 -18.26 1.79 -17.82
CA ASN A 88 -18.86 1.13 -16.66
C ASN A 88 -17.88 0.06 -16.14
N ALA A 89 -17.16 0.37 -15.06
CA ALA A 89 -16.26 -0.56 -14.40
C ALA A 89 -16.96 -1.33 -13.28
N VAL A 90 -16.78 -2.65 -13.23
CA VAL A 90 -17.27 -3.52 -12.15
C VAL A 90 -16.08 -4.20 -11.48
N VAL A 91 -15.94 -4.01 -10.18
CA VAL A 91 -14.95 -4.72 -9.35
C VAL A 91 -15.69 -5.80 -8.55
N ILE A 92 -15.23 -7.05 -8.64
CA ILE A 92 -15.80 -8.18 -7.90
C ILE A 92 -14.85 -8.50 -6.74
N GLY A 93 -15.27 -8.15 -5.52
CA GLY A 93 -14.50 -8.28 -4.28
C GLY A 93 -14.08 -6.91 -3.73
N ALA A 94 -14.14 -6.74 -2.41
CA ALA A 94 -13.93 -5.46 -1.72
C ALA A 94 -12.83 -5.54 -0.63
N SER A 95 -11.74 -6.25 -0.94
CA SER A 95 -10.59 -6.40 -0.05
C SER A 95 -9.81 -5.10 0.08
N ASN A 96 -9.12 -4.91 1.21
CA ASN A 96 -8.27 -3.75 1.44
C ASN A 96 -7.02 -3.74 0.53
N ILE A 97 -6.60 -4.93 0.07
CA ILE A 97 -5.38 -5.09 -0.73
C ILE A 97 -5.58 -4.91 -2.24
N VAL A 98 -6.83 -5.02 -2.74
CA VAL A 98 -7.10 -4.96 -4.18
C VAL A 98 -8.43 -4.25 -4.50
N GLY A 99 -9.54 -4.67 -3.87
CA GLY A 99 -10.87 -4.28 -4.36
C GLY A 99 -11.32 -2.87 -3.99
N ARG A 100 -10.86 -2.36 -2.85
CA ARG A 100 -11.15 -0.98 -2.38
C ARG A 100 -10.24 0.09 -2.99
N PRO A 101 -8.91 -0.08 -3.01
CA PRO A 101 -8.03 0.89 -3.67
C PRO A 101 -8.12 0.84 -5.20
#